data_AF-A0A949GS20-F1
#
_entry.id   AF-A0A949GS20-F1
#
_cell.length_a   1.000
_cell.length_b   1.000
_cell.length_c   1.000
_cell.angle_alpha   90.00
_cell.angle_beta   90.00
_cell.angle_gamma   90.00
#
_symmetry.space_group_name_H-M   'P 1'
#
loop_
_entity.id
_entity.type
_entity.pdbx_description
1 polymer ?
#
loop_
_entity_poly.entity_id
_entity_poly.type
_entity_poly.pdbx_seq_one_letter_code
_entity_poly.pdbx_strand_id
1 'polypeptide(L)'
;KGTKVRVGAVSVEWHGLLLSRDTMPDLPDGIHWSTAPVAGGFALEMTGTAPLDRFIDSEQALRNLLRIARAAELVSYSDPKKSVFRYAGIADGRLDACIFFAPPGTALPQREWAAGFLGRDITSTARLSLLSGLAPSGEAQQGPIVCSCFSVGIETISAAIRAKNLRNVAQIGAMLRAGTNCGSCIPELKKLLAAETDRLFEAV
;
A
#
# COMPACT_ATOMS: atom_id res chain seq x y z
N LYS A 1 32.94 -20.57 -20.96
CA LYS A 1 32.27 -19.83 -22.07
C LYS A 1 31.27 -18.88 -21.42
N GLY A 2 31.48 -17.56 -21.49
CA GLY A 2 30.57 -16.58 -20.88
C GLY A 2 29.89 -15.76 -21.97
N THR A 3 28.56 -15.76 -22.00
CA THR A 3 27.77 -14.88 -22.87
C THR A 3 27.88 -13.45 -22.33
N LYS A 4 28.37 -12.52 -23.14
CA LYS A 4 28.43 -11.09 -22.77
C LYS A 4 26.99 -10.55 -22.72
N VAL A 5 26.56 -10.10 -21.55
CA VAL A 5 25.26 -9.42 -21.36
C VAL A 5 25.53 -7.94 -21.12
N ARG A 6 24.68 -7.07 -21.66
CA ARG A 6 24.63 -5.64 -21.33
C ARG A 6 23.35 -5.39 -20.54
N VAL A 7 23.47 -4.70 -19.42
CA VAL A 7 22.35 -4.25 -18.59
C VAL A 7 22.22 -2.74 -18.77
N GLY A 8 20.99 -2.27 -18.94
CA GLY A 8 20.65 -0.85 -19.02
C GLY A 8 19.38 -0.57 -18.23
N ALA A 9 19.16 0.69 -17.85
CA ALA A 9 17.92 1.09 -17.21
C ALA A 9 16.75 0.93 -18.18
N VAL A 10 15.67 0.32 -17.71
CA VAL A 10 14.41 0.22 -18.46
C VAL A 10 13.66 1.54 -18.28
N SER A 11 13.20 2.13 -19.40
CA SER A 11 12.34 3.31 -19.37
C SER A 11 10.93 2.89 -18.96
N VAL A 12 10.43 3.47 -17.87
CA VAL A 12 9.09 3.22 -17.32
C VAL A 12 8.22 4.43 -17.66
N GLU A 13 7.02 4.18 -18.18
CA GLU A 13 6.02 5.21 -18.52
C GLU A 13 5.03 5.43 -17.38
N TRP A 14 4.74 4.36 -16.62
CA TRP A 14 3.85 4.38 -15.47
C TRP A 14 4.18 3.24 -14.51
N HIS A 15 3.78 3.43 -13.26
CA HIS A 15 3.71 2.37 -12.27
C HIS A 15 2.31 2.30 -11.66
N GLY A 16 1.96 1.13 -11.13
CA GLY A 16 0.67 0.90 -10.54
C GLY A 16 0.70 -0.08 -9.39
N LEU A 17 -0.31 0.03 -8.54
CA LEU A 17 -0.57 -0.82 -7.39
C LEU A 17 -2.02 -1.27 -7.45
N LEU A 18 -2.23 -2.56 -7.68
CA LEU A 18 -3.53 -3.24 -7.64
C LEU A 18 -3.67 -3.98 -6.32
N LEU A 19 -4.83 -3.86 -5.68
CA LEU A 19 -5.29 -4.69 -4.56
C LEU A 19 -6.54 -5.41 -5.02
N SER A 20 -6.59 -6.74 -4.88
CA SER A 20 -7.77 -7.51 -5.27
C SER A 20 -7.98 -8.72 -4.36
N ARG A 21 -9.25 -9.07 -4.16
CA ARG A 21 -9.68 -10.26 -3.41
C ARG A 21 -9.63 -11.56 -4.21
N ASP A 22 -9.59 -11.45 -5.53
CA ASP A 22 -9.63 -12.61 -6.43
C ASP A 22 -8.22 -13.19 -6.66
N THR A 23 -8.00 -13.93 -7.74
CA THR A 23 -6.69 -14.39 -8.18
C THR A 23 -5.98 -13.34 -9.05
N MET A 24 -4.68 -13.54 -9.25
CA MET A 24 -3.84 -12.71 -10.14
C MET A 24 -4.46 -12.61 -11.55
N PRO A 25 -4.63 -11.40 -12.12
CA PRO A 25 -5.14 -11.23 -13.48
C PRO A 25 -4.12 -11.65 -14.53
N ASP A 26 -4.57 -11.99 -15.74
CA ASP A 26 -3.65 -12.16 -16.85
C ASP A 26 -3.08 -10.79 -17.26
N LEU A 27 -1.76 -10.67 -17.27
CA LEU A 27 -1.06 -9.45 -17.68
C LEU A 27 -0.43 -9.65 -19.06
N PRO A 28 -0.53 -8.67 -19.97
CA PRO A 28 0.13 -8.74 -21.27
C PRO A 28 1.64 -8.60 -21.13
N ASP A 29 2.34 -8.95 -22.22
CA ASP A 29 3.79 -8.74 -22.32
C ASP A 29 4.15 -7.25 -22.14
N GLY A 30 5.35 -7.01 -21.63
CA GLY A 30 5.87 -5.65 -21.42
C GLY A 30 5.45 -4.99 -20.11
N ILE A 31 4.67 -5.69 -19.29
CA ILE A 31 4.40 -5.32 -17.89
C ILE A 31 5.37 -6.06 -16.98
N HIS A 32 6.19 -5.31 -16.25
CA HIS A 32 6.98 -5.87 -15.16
C HIS A 32 6.15 -5.82 -13.89
N TRP A 33 6.14 -6.91 -13.12
CA TRP A 33 5.28 -6.99 -11.94
C TRP A 33 5.88 -7.81 -10.81
N SER A 34 5.39 -7.56 -9.61
CA SER A 34 5.61 -8.38 -8.42
C SER A 34 4.30 -8.49 -7.64
N THR A 35 4.11 -9.61 -6.93
CA THR A 35 2.91 -9.83 -6.13
C THR A 35 3.25 -10.24 -4.71
N ALA A 36 2.40 -9.83 -3.77
CA ALA A 36 2.50 -10.20 -2.36
C ALA A 36 1.11 -10.44 -1.77
N PRO A 37 0.95 -11.43 -0.87
CA PRO A 37 -0.29 -11.58 -0.12
C PRO A 37 -0.50 -10.39 0.82
N VAL A 38 -1.76 -9.99 1.00
CA VAL A 38 -2.18 -8.95 1.95
C VAL A 38 -3.42 -9.42 2.70
N ALA A 39 -3.81 -8.68 3.75
CA ALA A 39 -5.08 -8.96 4.41
C ALA A 39 -6.24 -8.82 3.40
N GLY A 40 -7.00 -9.90 3.22
CA GLY A 40 -8.17 -9.93 2.34
C GLY A 40 -7.90 -10.26 0.87
N GLY A 41 -6.65 -10.48 0.44
CA GLY A 41 -6.35 -10.80 -0.96
C GLY A 41 -4.87 -10.70 -1.31
N PHE A 42 -4.56 -10.12 -2.47
CA PHE A 42 -3.19 -9.89 -2.93
C PHE A 42 -2.98 -8.44 -3.37
N ALA A 43 -1.73 -8.02 -3.29
CA ALA A 43 -1.23 -6.81 -3.94
C ALA A 43 -0.41 -7.19 -5.17
N LEU A 44 -0.54 -6.40 -6.23
CA LEU A 44 0.23 -6.52 -7.46
C LEU A 44 0.80 -5.14 -7.78
N GLU A 45 2.11 -5.03 -7.67
CA GLU A 45 2.86 -3.85 -8.11
C GLU A 45 3.30 -4.08 -9.55
N MET A 46 3.09 -3.09 -10.40
CA MET A 46 3.30 -3.20 -11.84
C MET A 46 3.94 -1.95 -12.42
N THR A 47 4.75 -2.13 -13.46
CA THR A 47 5.30 -1.03 -14.25
C THR A 47 5.15 -1.34 -15.73
N GLY A 48 4.81 -0.32 -16.51
CA GLY A 48 4.71 -0.42 -17.97
C GLY A 48 5.76 0.42 -18.66
N THR A 49 6.23 -0.06 -19.79
CA THR A 49 7.23 0.61 -20.65
C THR A 49 6.58 1.32 -21.86
N ALA A 50 5.26 1.24 -21.97
CA ALA A 50 4.46 1.90 -22.99
C ALA A 50 3.34 2.73 -22.33
N PRO A 51 2.72 3.69 -23.04
CA PRO A 51 1.64 4.50 -22.50
C PRO A 51 0.51 3.66 -21.87
N LEU A 52 -0.08 4.15 -20.79
CA LEU A 52 -1.07 3.42 -20.00
C LEU A 52 -2.31 3.03 -20.81
N ASP A 53 -2.71 3.84 -21.79
CA ASP A 53 -3.85 3.59 -22.67
C ASP A 53 -3.64 2.39 -23.61
N ARG A 54 -2.39 1.96 -23.86
CA ARG A 54 -2.10 0.69 -24.55
C ARG A 54 -2.32 -0.53 -23.66
N PHE A 55 -2.24 -0.35 -22.35
CA PHE A 55 -2.48 -1.42 -21.39
C PHE A 55 -3.96 -1.47 -21.00
N ILE A 56 -4.57 -0.30 -20.75
CA ILE A 56 -5.97 -0.14 -20.38
C ILE A 56 -6.65 0.75 -21.42
N ASP A 57 -7.14 0.12 -22.46
CA ASP A 57 -7.76 0.76 -23.63
C ASP A 57 -9.28 0.98 -23.49
N SER A 58 -9.88 0.36 -22.48
CA SER A 58 -11.33 0.28 -22.31
C SER A 58 -11.72 0.02 -20.86
N GLU A 59 -12.97 0.35 -20.51
CA GLU A 59 -13.54 -0.01 -19.20
C GLU A 59 -13.54 -1.53 -19.00
N GLN A 60 -13.76 -2.31 -20.05
CA GLN A 60 -13.76 -3.77 -19.95
C GLN A 60 -12.36 -4.31 -19.63
N ALA A 61 -11.31 -3.77 -20.25
CA ALA A 61 -9.93 -4.12 -19.89
C ALA A 61 -9.63 -3.79 -18.42
N LEU A 62 -10.07 -2.61 -17.95
CA LEU A 62 -9.94 -2.21 -16.55
C LEU A 62 -10.69 -3.16 -15.59
N ARG A 63 -11.94 -3.54 -15.92
CA ARG A 63 -12.72 -4.48 -15.11
C ARG A 63 -12.08 -5.87 -15.06
N ASN A 64 -11.52 -6.33 -16.18
CA ASN A 64 -10.78 -7.59 -16.24
C ASN A 64 -9.52 -7.54 -15.36
N LEU A 65 -8.77 -6.43 -15.41
CA LEU A 65 -7.59 -6.23 -14.55
C LEU A 65 -7.97 -6.21 -13.07
N LEU A 66 -9.06 -5.53 -12.72
CA LEU A 66 -9.58 -5.46 -11.35
C LEU A 66 -10.20 -6.80 -10.88
N ARG A 67 -10.51 -7.71 -11.80
CA ARG A 67 -11.20 -8.98 -11.52
C ARG A 67 -12.56 -8.79 -10.82
N ILE A 68 -13.28 -7.74 -11.20
CA ILE A 68 -14.58 -7.41 -10.59
C ILE A 68 -15.75 -7.89 -11.45
N ALA A 69 -16.85 -8.27 -10.81
CA ALA A 69 -18.06 -8.68 -11.50
C ALA A 69 -18.63 -7.54 -12.36
N ARG A 70 -19.35 -7.87 -13.44
CA ARG A 70 -20.01 -6.88 -14.30
C ARG A 70 -21.01 -6.00 -13.55
N ALA A 71 -21.65 -6.55 -12.53
CA ALA A 71 -22.61 -5.83 -11.68
C ALA A 71 -21.93 -4.96 -10.61
N ALA A 72 -20.62 -5.11 -10.39
CA ALA A 72 -19.89 -4.29 -9.43
C ALA A 72 -19.87 -2.83 -9.90
N GLU A 73 -20.11 -1.92 -8.97
CA GLU A 73 -19.94 -0.49 -9.18
C GLU A 73 -18.45 -0.21 -9.44
N LEU A 74 -18.17 0.50 -10.52
CA LEU A 74 -16.82 0.98 -10.82
C LEU A 74 -16.74 2.47 -10.50
N VAL A 75 -15.91 2.81 -9.53
CA VAL A 75 -15.68 4.20 -9.11
C VAL A 75 -14.32 4.65 -9.63
N SER A 76 -14.25 5.85 -10.17
CA SER A 76 -13.02 6.38 -10.79
C SER A 76 -12.63 7.76 -10.28
N TYR A 77 -11.34 7.99 -10.16
CA TYR A 77 -10.70 9.31 -10.11
C TYR A 77 -9.67 9.39 -11.23
N SER A 78 -9.66 10.50 -11.96
CA SER A 78 -8.72 10.72 -13.05
C SER A 78 -8.20 12.16 -13.02
N ASP A 79 -6.88 12.30 -13.07
CA ASP A 79 -6.17 13.55 -13.35
C ASP A 79 -5.23 13.33 -14.55
N PRO A 80 -5.74 13.47 -15.79
CA PRO A 80 -4.96 13.23 -17.01
C PRO A 80 -3.75 14.17 -17.14
N LYS A 81 -3.81 15.37 -16.55
CA LYS A 81 -2.69 16.33 -16.60
C LYS A 81 -1.48 15.83 -15.81
N LYS A 82 -1.73 15.04 -14.75
CA LYS A 82 -0.69 14.42 -13.93
C LYS A 82 -0.49 12.93 -14.21
N SER A 83 -1.23 12.37 -15.17
CA SER A 83 -1.28 10.92 -15.44
C SER A 83 -1.57 10.08 -14.19
N VAL A 84 -2.41 10.59 -13.28
CA VAL A 84 -2.83 9.88 -12.07
C VAL A 84 -4.24 9.36 -12.24
N PHE A 85 -4.40 8.04 -12.12
CA PHE A 85 -5.69 7.38 -12.28
C PHE A 85 -5.92 6.41 -11.13
N ARG A 86 -7.16 6.33 -10.65
CA ARG A 86 -7.52 5.46 -9.53
C ARG A 86 -8.89 4.87 -9.79
N TYR A 87 -9.02 3.58 -9.57
CA TYR A 87 -10.28 2.89 -9.78
C TYR A 87 -10.56 1.93 -8.62
N ALA A 88 -11.84 1.78 -8.27
CA ALA A 88 -12.30 0.87 -7.24
C ALA A 88 -13.54 0.12 -7.72
N GLY A 89 -13.51 -1.20 -7.64
CA GLY A 89 -14.66 -2.07 -7.86
C GLY A 89 -15.33 -2.38 -6.53
N ILE A 90 -16.61 -2.03 -6.41
CA ILE A 90 -17.41 -2.20 -5.20
C ILE A 90 -18.58 -3.13 -5.53
N ALA A 91 -18.68 -4.26 -4.83
CA ALA A 91 -19.78 -5.20 -4.91
C ALA A 91 -20.48 -5.29 -3.56
N ASP A 92 -21.81 -5.19 -3.55
CA ASP A 92 -22.63 -5.23 -2.33
C ASP A 92 -22.15 -4.24 -1.24
N GLY A 93 -21.71 -3.05 -1.67
CA GLY A 93 -21.18 -2.02 -0.78
C GLY A 93 -19.78 -2.28 -0.24
N ARG A 94 -19.12 -3.38 -0.63
CA ARG A 94 -17.79 -3.79 -0.17
C ARG A 94 -16.75 -3.64 -1.27
N LEU A 95 -15.51 -3.31 -0.89
CA LEU A 95 -14.43 -3.22 -1.86
C LEU A 95 -13.95 -4.59 -2.31
N ASP A 96 -14.06 -4.88 -3.60
CA ASP A 96 -13.53 -6.11 -4.20
C ASP A 96 -12.12 -5.91 -4.75
N ALA A 97 -11.86 -4.77 -5.37
CA ALA A 97 -10.54 -4.42 -5.86
C ALA A 97 -10.35 -2.90 -5.97
N CYS A 98 -9.11 -2.43 -5.89
CA CYS A 98 -8.75 -1.08 -6.29
C CYS A 98 -7.39 -1.04 -6.97
N ILE A 99 -7.20 -0.07 -7.86
CA ILE A 99 -5.94 0.13 -8.57
C ILE A 99 -5.58 1.61 -8.60
N PHE A 100 -4.29 1.89 -8.43
CA PHE A 100 -3.70 3.21 -8.52
C PHE A 100 -2.65 3.20 -9.62
N PHE A 101 -2.70 4.18 -10.52
CA PHE A 101 -1.67 4.43 -11.54
C PHE A 101 -1.12 5.84 -11.38
N ALA A 102 0.19 5.98 -11.63
CA ALA A 102 0.88 7.26 -11.63
C ALA A 102 2.10 7.23 -12.58
N PRO A 103 2.66 8.38 -12.96
CA PRO A 103 3.94 8.41 -13.68
C PRO A 103 5.11 8.11 -12.73
N PRO A 104 6.26 7.66 -13.25
CA PRO A 104 7.47 7.43 -12.46
C PRO A 104 7.82 8.64 -11.59
N GLY A 105 8.25 8.38 -10.36
CA GLY A 105 8.62 9.42 -9.40
C GLY A 105 7.44 10.03 -8.62
N THR A 106 6.19 9.70 -8.96
CA THR A 106 5.03 10.01 -8.13
C THR A 106 4.80 8.89 -7.13
N ALA A 107 4.51 9.21 -5.86
CA ALA A 107 4.24 8.17 -4.87
C ALA A 107 2.83 7.56 -5.08
N LEU A 108 2.74 6.24 -5.05
CA LEU A 108 1.47 5.52 -4.88
C LEU A 108 1.13 5.42 -3.39
N PRO A 109 -0.14 5.17 -3.03
CA PRO A 109 -0.51 4.94 -1.64
C PRO A 109 0.22 3.72 -1.05
N GLN A 110 0.36 3.70 0.27
CA GLN A 110 0.95 2.54 0.95
C GLN A 110 0.08 1.31 0.74
N ARG A 111 0.72 0.17 0.44
CA ARG A 111 0.05 -1.11 0.18
C ARG A 111 -0.83 -1.54 1.36
N GLU A 112 -0.31 -1.45 2.58
CA GLU A 112 -1.03 -1.83 3.81
C GLU A 112 -2.28 -1.00 4.02
N TRP A 113 -2.19 0.31 3.78
CA TRP A 113 -3.31 1.22 3.88
C TRP A 113 -4.44 0.82 2.92
N ALA A 114 -4.10 0.66 1.64
CA ALA A 114 -5.08 0.30 0.61
C ALA A 114 -5.69 -1.08 0.87
N ALA A 115 -4.87 -2.06 1.28
CA ALA A 115 -5.32 -3.39 1.66
C ALA A 115 -6.29 -3.36 2.86
N GLY A 116 -6.18 -2.37 3.75
CA GLY A 116 -7.07 -2.18 4.88
C GLY A 116 -8.54 -1.95 4.53
N PHE A 117 -8.87 -1.63 3.27
CA PHE A 117 -10.24 -1.49 2.77
C PHE A 117 -10.78 -2.77 2.12
N LEU A 118 -9.90 -3.69 1.76
CA LEU A 118 -10.25 -4.83 0.93
C LEU A 118 -11.27 -5.74 1.65
N GLY A 119 -12.40 -5.99 0.99
CA GLY A 119 -13.52 -6.74 1.55
C GLY A 119 -14.28 -6.03 2.68
N ARG A 120 -14.07 -4.74 2.93
CA ARG A 120 -14.82 -3.97 3.94
C ARG A 120 -15.91 -3.14 3.29
N ASP A 121 -16.95 -2.84 4.05
CA ASP A 121 -17.99 -1.90 3.64
C ASP A 121 -17.37 -0.52 3.39
N ILE A 122 -17.67 0.05 2.21
CA ILE A 122 -17.17 1.35 1.78
C ILE A 122 -18.16 2.43 2.15
N THR A 123 -17.86 3.12 3.25
CA THR A 123 -18.53 4.37 3.63
C THR A 123 -18.15 5.49 2.66
N SER A 124 -18.93 6.58 2.65
CA SER A 124 -18.62 7.76 1.83
C SER A 124 -17.23 8.34 2.12
N THR A 125 -16.79 8.30 3.38
CA THR A 125 -15.45 8.75 3.79
C THR A 125 -14.37 7.80 3.27
N ALA A 126 -14.55 6.49 3.40
CA ALA A 126 -13.61 5.49 2.87
C ALA A 126 -13.48 5.61 1.34
N ARG A 127 -14.59 5.88 0.65
CA ARG A 127 -14.63 6.13 -0.79
C ARG A 127 -13.79 7.35 -1.16
N LEU A 128 -13.94 8.47 -0.45
CA LEU A 128 -13.14 9.68 -0.67
C LEU A 128 -11.65 9.44 -0.40
N SER A 129 -11.31 8.70 0.66
CA SER A 129 -9.93 8.33 0.97
C SER A 129 -9.30 7.50 -0.15
N LEU A 130 -9.98 6.45 -0.65
CA LEU A 130 -9.54 5.65 -1.79
C LEU A 130 -9.32 6.51 -3.04
N LEU A 131 -10.27 7.39 -3.38
CA LEU A 131 -10.16 8.23 -4.58
C LEU A 131 -9.16 9.36 -4.47
N SER A 132 -8.93 9.90 -3.26
CA SER A 132 -7.88 10.90 -3.03
C SER A 132 -6.49 10.28 -2.95
N GLY A 133 -6.39 8.96 -2.78
CA GLY A 133 -5.12 8.26 -2.56
C GLY A 133 -4.42 8.73 -1.28
N LEU A 134 -5.17 9.38 -0.38
CA LEU A 134 -4.71 9.88 0.89
C LEU A 134 -5.35 9.03 1.97
N ALA A 135 -4.50 8.46 2.81
CA ALA A 135 -5.00 7.97 4.08
C ALA A 135 -5.68 9.11 4.83
N PRO A 136 -6.84 8.86 5.47
CA PRO A 136 -7.57 9.90 6.19
C PRO A 136 -6.70 10.42 7.33
N SER A 137 -5.98 11.52 7.09
CA SER A 137 -5.20 12.40 7.99
C SER A 137 -4.34 11.74 9.10
N GLY A 138 -4.23 10.41 9.13
CA GLY A 138 -3.78 9.64 10.29
C GLY A 138 -2.65 8.67 9.97
N GLU A 139 -2.54 8.15 8.75
CA GLU A 139 -1.43 7.24 8.39
C GLU A 139 -0.24 7.94 7.73
N ALA A 140 -0.41 9.19 7.27
CA ALA A 140 0.73 10.07 7.03
C ALA A 140 1.55 10.33 8.31
N GLN A 141 1.02 9.96 9.48
CA GLN A 141 1.70 9.99 10.78
C GLN A 141 2.28 8.63 11.18
N GLN A 142 2.73 7.76 10.26
CA GLN A 142 3.54 6.59 10.67
C GLN A 142 5.04 6.88 10.65
N GLY A 143 5.49 7.89 9.91
CA GLY A 143 6.92 8.20 9.75
C GLY A 143 7.71 7.03 9.12
N PRO A 144 9.06 7.09 9.13
CA PRO A 144 9.91 6.01 8.64
C PRO A 144 9.57 4.63 9.23
N ILE A 145 9.55 3.60 8.38
CA ILE A 145 9.30 2.21 8.79
C ILE A 145 10.45 1.72 9.67
N VAL A 146 10.12 1.28 10.89
CA VAL A 146 11.05 0.71 11.86
C VAL A 146 11.00 -0.82 11.81
N CYS A 147 9.81 -1.41 11.68
CA CYS A 147 9.64 -2.86 11.53
C CYS A 147 9.16 -3.24 10.14
N SER A 148 10.07 -3.66 9.26
CA SER A 148 9.72 -4.04 7.88
C SER A 148 8.87 -5.30 7.77
N CYS A 149 8.95 -6.23 8.75
CA CYS A 149 8.15 -7.46 8.75
C CYS A 149 6.65 -7.22 8.81
N PHE A 150 6.25 -6.16 9.52
CA PHE A 150 4.85 -5.82 9.76
C PHE A 150 4.54 -4.39 9.34
N SER A 151 5.44 -3.76 8.59
CA SER A 151 5.36 -2.37 8.11
C SER A 151 4.95 -1.37 9.19
N VAL A 152 5.59 -1.44 10.37
CA VAL A 152 5.30 -0.53 11.50
C VAL A 152 6.26 0.65 11.50
N GLY A 153 5.71 1.87 11.42
CA GLY A 153 6.45 3.12 11.44
C GLY A 153 6.76 3.68 12.82
N ILE A 154 7.77 4.56 12.90
CA ILE A 154 8.25 5.21 14.12
C ILE A 154 7.16 5.93 14.89
N GLU A 155 6.31 6.70 14.22
CA GLU A 155 5.26 7.50 14.88
C GLU A 155 4.15 6.60 15.44
N THR A 156 3.86 5.47 14.79
CA THR A 156 2.93 4.46 15.34
C THR A 156 3.48 3.84 16.61
N ILE A 157 4.78 3.53 16.64
CA ILE A 157 5.47 2.99 17.82
C ILE A 157 5.49 4.03 18.94
N SER A 158 5.89 5.27 18.64
CA SER A 158 5.91 6.36 19.61
C SER A 158 4.52 6.67 20.18
N ALA A 159 3.50 6.75 19.33
CA ALA A 159 2.11 6.96 19.77
C ALA A 159 1.63 5.82 20.68
N ALA A 160 1.92 4.56 20.35
CA ALA A 160 1.59 3.41 21.18
C ALA A 160 2.29 3.44 22.55
N ILE A 161 3.59 3.79 22.58
CA ILE A 161 4.36 3.94 23.81
C ILE A 161 3.72 4.99 24.71
N ARG A 162 3.41 6.18 24.18
CA ARG A 162 2.81 7.29 24.96
C ARG A 162 1.40 6.95 25.44
N ALA A 163 0.54 6.48 24.53
CA ALA A 163 -0.88 6.27 24.84
C ALA A 163 -1.14 5.14 25.85
N LYS A 164 -0.23 4.16 25.92
CA LYS A 164 -0.38 2.98 26.79
C LYS A 164 0.75 2.81 27.80
N ASN A 165 1.64 3.80 27.91
CA ASN A 165 2.78 3.81 28.82
C ASN A 165 3.60 2.50 28.75
N LEU A 166 3.93 2.07 27.52
CA LEU A 166 4.65 0.81 27.30
C LEU A 166 6.08 0.90 27.84
N ARG A 167 6.52 -0.14 28.56
CA ARG A 167 7.80 -0.16 29.30
C ARG A 167 8.81 -1.17 28.78
N ASN A 168 8.45 -2.02 27.83
CA ASN A 168 9.39 -2.94 27.21
C ASN A 168 8.99 -3.33 25.78
N VAL A 169 9.95 -3.88 25.03
CA VAL A 169 9.76 -4.32 23.64
C VAL A 169 8.71 -5.44 23.52
N ALA A 170 8.57 -6.31 24.53
CA ALA A 170 7.55 -7.35 24.50
C ALA A 170 6.13 -6.77 24.50
N GLN A 171 5.88 -5.69 25.24
CA GLN A 171 4.59 -4.98 25.22
C GLN A 171 4.33 -4.28 23.88
N ILE A 172 5.37 -3.71 23.25
CA ILE A 172 5.28 -3.18 21.88
C ILE A 172 4.91 -4.32 20.91
N GLY A 173 5.58 -5.46 21.01
CA GLY A 173 5.33 -6.64 20.18
C GLY A 173 3.93 -7.21 20.36
N ALA A 174 3.42 -7.25 21.60
CA ALA A 174 2.05 -7.70 21.87
C ALA A 174 0.99 -6.81 21.20
N MET A 175 1.25 -5.51 21.07
CA MET A 175 0.29 -4.57 20.49
C MET A 175 0.44 -4.41 18.98
N LEU A 176 1.68 -4.25 18.50
CA LEU A 176 1.98 -3.86 17.11
C LEU A 176 2.60 -4.99 16.30
N ARG A 177 2.89 -6.15 16.90
CA ARG A 177 3.70 -7.25 16.34
C ARG A 177 5.16 -6.88 16.03
N ALA A 178 5.55 -5.61 16.13
CA ALA A 178 6.92 -5.18 15.91
C ALA A 178 7.90 -5.89 16.84
N GLY A 179 8.98 -6.45 16.28
CA GLY A 179 9.99 -7.21 17.02
C GLY A 179 9.68 -8.68 17.28
N THR A 180 8.55 -9.21 16.78
CA THR A 180 8.13 -10.60 17.05
C THR A 180 8.40 -11.61 15.92
N ASN A 181 8.89 -11.15 14.76
CA ASN A 181 9.20 -12.01 13.60
C ASN A 181 10.72 -12.21 13.44
N CYS A 182 11.41 -11.41 12.61
CA CYS A 182 12.85 -11.55 12.40
C CYS A 182 13.73 -10.86 13.47
N GLY A 183 13.12 -10.02 14.32
CA GLY A 183 13.80 -9.30 15.39
C GLY A 183 14.76 -8.17 14.98
N SER A 184 14.94 -7.89 13.68
CA SER A 184 15.91 -6.89 13.21
C SER A 184 15.65 -5.47 13.73
N CYS A 185 14.39 -5.14 14.01
CA CYS A 185 13.99 -3.84 14.53
C CYS A 185 14.15 -3.70 16.05
N ILE A 186 14.45 -4.77 16.80
CA ILE A 186 14.52 -4.75 18.27
C ILE A 186 15.49 -3.69 18.82
N PRO A 187 16.72 -3.51 18.27
CA PRO A 187 17.63 -2.46 18.73
C PRO A 187 17.02 -1.06 18.63
N GLU A 188 16.31 -0.79 17.54
CA GLU A 188 15.67 0.50 17.30
C GLU A 188 14.44 0.70 18.20
N LEU A 189 13.63 -0.35 18.42
CA LEU A 189 12.52 -0.31 19.39
C LEU A 189 12.99 0.04 20.80
N LYS A 190 14.15 -0.48 21.24
CA LYS A 190 14.73 -0.14 22.56
C LYS A 190 15.11 1.34 22.66
N LYS A 191 15.71 1.90 21.60
CA LYS A 191 16.08 3.33 21.57
C LYS A 191 14.83 4.22 21.63
N LEU A 192 13.81 3.90 20.85
CA LEU A 192 12.54 4.65 20.86
C LEU A 192 11.87 4.59 22.23
N LEU A 193 11.87 3.42 22.87
CA LEU A 193 11.31 3.27 24.20
C LEU A 193 12.06 4.10 25.26
N ALA A 194 13.39 4.14 25.21
CA ALA A 194 14.19 5.00 26.09
C ALA A 194 13.89 6.48 25.83
N ALA A 195 13.94 6.93 24.58
CA ALA A 195 13.71 8.32 24.21
C ALA A 195 12.32 8.84 24.58
N GLU A 196 11.27 8.03 24.38
CA GLU A 196 9.90 8.40 24.75
C GLU A 196 9.67 8.35 26.27
N THR A 197 10.38 7.46 26.98
CA THR A 197 10.33 7.40 28.45
C THR A 197 10.99 8.63 29.06
N ASP A 198 12.16 9.05 28.57
CA ASP A 198 12.87 10.24 29.05
C ASP A 198 12.04 11.52 28.85
N ARG A 199 11.39 11.66 27.68
CA ARG A 199 10.48 12.79 27.41
C ARG A 199 9.26 12.85 28.33
N LEU A 200 8.74 11.69 28.76
CA LEU A 200 7.64 11.63 29.72
C LEU A 200 8.07 12.08 31.12
N PHE A 201 9.36 11.96 31.45
CA PHE A 201 9.90 12.45 32.73
C PHE A 201 10.22 13.95 32.73
N GLU A 202 10.58 14.53 31.57
CA GLU A 202 10.85 15.98 31.45
C GLU A 202 9.57 16.83 31.36
N ALA A 203 8.42 16.24 31.03
CA ALA A 203 7.14 16.93 30.86
C ALA A 203 6.27 17.01 32.14
N VAL A 204 6.81 16.59 33.29
CA VAL A 204 6.19 16.63 34.63
C VAL A 204 6.95 17.62 35.51
#